data_AF-A0A349YER6-F1
#
_entry.id   AF-A0A349YER6-F1
#
_cell.length_a   1.000
_cell.length_b   1.000
_cell.length_c   1.000
_cell.angle_alpha   90.00
_cell.angle_beta   90.00
_cell.angle_gamma   90.00
#
_symmetry.space_group_name_H-M   'P 1'
#
loop_
_entity.id
_entity.type
_entity.pdbx_description
1 polymer ?
#
loop_
_entity_poly.entity_id
_entity_poly.type
_entity_poly.pdbx_seq_one_letter_code
_entity_poly.pdbx_strand_id
1 'polypeptide(L)'
;MKFAILMLSLLLLTGLISLVDRVWFAKNRSSEKDPWWVEYSKSFFPVILAVFLLRSFLVEPFKIPSGSMIPTLLVGDYILVTKSSYGIRLPILNTKLVPTGDVDRGDIVVFRYPRDKTLDYIKRVVGLPGDRIE
;
A
#
# COMPACT_ATOMS: atom_id res chain seq x y z
N MET A 1 -2.43 8.51 1.17
CA MET A 1 -2.45 8.92 -0.27
C MET A 1 -1.14 9.53 -0.77
N LYS A 2 -0.56 10.55 -0.12
CA LYS A 2 0.67 11.23 -0.59
C LYS A 2 1.86 10.29 -0.89
N PHE A 3 2.14 9.35 0.01
CA PHE A 3 3.25 8.39 -0.20
C PHE A 3 3.02 7.45 -1.39
N ALA A 4 1.77 6.98 -1.62
CA ALA A 4 1.48 6.06 -2.72
C ALA A 4 1.67 6.75 -4.08
N ILE A 5 1.26 8.02 -4.18
CA ILE A 5 1.46 8.84 -5.37
C ILE A 5 2.96 9.07 -5.62
N LEU A 6 3.73 9.36 -4.56
CA LEU A 6 5.18 9.55 -4.65
C LEU A 6 5.90 8.28 -5.12
N MET A 7 5.55 7.12 -4.56
CA MET A 7 6.11 5.83 -4.99
C MET A 7 5.74 5.50 -6.43
N LEU A 8 4.50 5.75 -6.84
CA LEU A 8 4.04 5.55 -8.21
C LEU A 8 4.78 6.47 -9.18
N SER A 9 4.95 7.76 -8.84
CA SER A 9 5.69 8.69 -9.70
C SER A 9 7.14 8.27 -9.84
N LEU A 10 7.79 7.81 -8.77
CA LEU A 10 9.16 7.33 -8.81
C LEU A 10 9.29 6.04 -9.65
N LEU A 11 8.33 5.14 -9.52
CA LEU A 11 8.24 3.91 -10.31
C LEU A 11 8.02 4.20 -11.81
N LEU A 12 7.15 5.15 -12.14
CA LEU A 12 6.95 5.59 -13.52
C LEU A 12 8.20 6.27 -14.08
N LEU A 13 8.88 7.12 -13.29
CA LEU A 13 10.09 7.81 -13.73
C LEU A 13 11.23 6.81 -14.01
N THR A 14 11.53 5.94 -13.04
CA THR A 14 12.57 4.90 -13.17
C THR A 14 12.22 3.86 -14.24
N GLY A 15 10.94 3.52 -14.36
CA GLY A 15 10.43 2.62 -15.40
C GLY A 15 10.52 3.23 -16.80
N LEU A 16 10.16 4.50 -16.98
CA LEU A 16 10.24 5.20 -18.25
C LEU A 16 11.70 5.36 -18.70
N ILE A 17 12.60 5.73 -17.79
CA ILE A 17 14.05 5.82 -18.07
C ILE A 17 14.59 4.45 -18.49
N SER A 18 14.24 3.39 -17.77
CA SER A 18 14.66 2.02 -18.09
C SER A 18 14.07 1.52 -19.42
N LEU A 19 12.83 1.87 -19.74
CA LEU A 19 12.15 1.49 -20.98
C LEU A 19 12.70 2.23 -22.19
N VAL A 20 12.88 3.55 -22.10
CA VAL A 20 13.48 4.37 -23.15
C VAL A 20 14.90 3.92 -23.43
N ASP A 21 15.69 3.65 -22.38
CA ASP A 21 17.04 3.10 -22.54
C ASP A 21 17.00 1.73 -23.23
N ARG A 22 16.09 0.83 -22.83
CA ARG A 22 15.95 -0.51 -23.44
C ARG A 22 15.49 -0.48 -24.90
N VAL A 23 14.64 0.47 -25.29
CA VAL A 23 14.06 0.51 -26.64
C VAL A 23 14.90 1.32 -27.62
N TRP A 24 15.49 2.43 -27.18
CA TRP A 24 16.23 3.36 -28.05
C TRP A 24 17.75 3.25 -27.92
N PHE A 25 18.29 3.11 -26.71
CA PHE A 25 19.73 3.19 -26.47
C PHE A 25 20.42 1.82 -26.40
N ALA A 26 19.73 0.77 -25.95
CA ALA A 26 20.29 -0.57 -25.80
C ALA A 26 20.63 -1.23 -27.14
N LYS A 27 19.98 -0.81 -28.23
CA LYS A 27 20.25 -1.35 -29.58
C LYS A 27 21.49 -0.73 -30.24
N ASN A 28 21.93 0.44 -29.77
CA ASN A 28 23.05 1.21 -30.33
C ASN A 28 24.29 1.28 -29.41
N ARG A 29 24.25 0.71 -28.19
CA ARG A 29 25.41 0.70 -27.27
C ARG A 29 26.20 -0.61 -27.36
N SER A 30 27.31 -0.55 -28.08
CA SER A 30 28.37 -1.56 -28.01
C SER A 30 29.25 -1.30 -26.78
N SER A 31 28.96 -1.98 -25.67
CA SER A 31 29.92 -2.26 -24.59
C SER A 31 30.60 -1.07 -23.85
N GLU A 32 30.01 0.13 -23.84
CA GLU A 32 30.41 1.19 -22.90
C GLU A 32 29.43 1.30 -21.73
N LYS A 33 29.99 1.56 -20.54
CA LYS A 33 29.28 1.63 -19.25
C LYS A 33 28.03 2.50 -19.37
N ASP A 34 26.92 2.01 -18.82
CA ASP A 34 25.68 2.78 -18.77
C ASP A 34 25.93 4.11 -18.04
N PRO A 35 25.32 5.21 -18.49
CA PRO A 35 25.36 6.46 -17.75
C PRO A 35 24.84 6.25 -16.32
N TRP A 36 25.51 6.83 -15.33
CA TRP A 36 25.21 6.67 -13.90
C TRP A 36 23.69 6.75 -13.55
N TRP A 37 22.95 7.70 -14.13
CA TRP A 37 21.50 7.88 -13.96
C TRP A 37 20.64 6.73 -14.53
N VAL A 38 21.09 6.05 -15.58
CA VAL A 38 20.45 4.87 -16.16
C VAL A 38 20.73 3.64 -15.31
N GLU A 39 21.98 3.46 -14.88
CA GLU A 39 22.39 2.35 -14.00
C GLU A 39 21.63 2.38 -12.67
N TYR A 40 21.50 3.56 -12.06
CA TYR A 40 20.67 3.74 -10.86
C TYR A 40 19.21 3.43 -11.14
N SER A 41 18.64 3.93 -12.24
CA SER A 41 17.23 3.68 -12.57
C SER A 41 16.93 2.19 -12.76
N LYS A 42 17.80 1.46 -13.49
CA LYS A 42 17.67 0.01 -13.70
C LYS A 42 17.80 -0.78 -12.39
N SER A 43 18.70 -0.36 -11.50
CA SER A 43 18.96 -1.04 -10.23
C SER A 43 17.85 -0.80 -9.20
N PHE A 44 17.33 0.43 -9.12
CA PHE A 44 16.28 0.79 -8.16
C PHE A 44 14.87 0.40 -8.61
N PHE A 45 14.61 0.31 -9.92
CA PHE A 45 13.30 -0.08 -10.45
C PHE A 45 12.72 -1.37 -9.84
N PRO A 46 13.43 -2.53 -9.83
CA PRO A 46 12.88 -3.75 -9.25
C PRO A 46 12.62 -3.63 -7.74
N VAL A 47 13.46 -2.87 -7.02
CA VAL A 47 13.29 -2.64 -5.58
C VAL A 47 12.05 -1.78 -5.33
N ILE A 48 11.90 -0.66 -6.04
CA ILE A 48 10.74 0.23 -5.91
C ILE A 48 9.46 -0.51 -6.32
N LEU A 49 9.50 -1.31 -7.38
CA LEU A 49 8.38 -2.15 -7.81
C LEU A 49 8.01 -3.17 -6.74
N ALA A 50 8.98 -3.88 -6.17
CA ALA A 50 8.72 -4.84 -5.10
C ALA A 50 8.11 -4.17 -3.88
N VAL A 51 8.67 -3.04 -3.41
CA VAL A 51 8.12 -2.27 -2.27
C VAL A 51 6.72 -1.74 -2.60
N PHE A 52 6.49 -1.27 -3.83
CA PHE A 52 5.18 -0.81 -4.27
C PHE A 52 4.15 -1.95 -4.26
N LEU A 53 4.49 -3.13 -4.78
CA LEU A 53 3.62 -4.30 -4.77
C LEU A 53 3.33 -4.78 -3.34
N LEU A 54 4.37 -4.92 -2.51
CA LEU A 54 4.23 -5.29 -1.09
C LEU A 54 3.29 -4.32 -0.35
N ARG A 55 3.48 -3.01 -0.56
CA ARG A 55 2.67 -1.97 0.07
C ARG A 55 1.25 -1.86 -0.49
N SER A 56 1.09 -2.13 -1.79
CA SER A 56 -0.20 -2.03 -2.47
C SER A 56 -1.11 -3.20 -2.11
N PHE A 57 -0.55 -4.39 -1.89
CA PHE A 57 -1.35 -5.61 -1.74
C PHE A 57 -1.20 -6.33 -0.38
N LEU A 58 -0.01 -6.33 0.23
CA LEU A 58 0.23 -7.14 1.42
C LEU A 58 0.02 -6.37 2.71
N VAL A 59 0.78 -5.29 2.93
CA VAL A 59 0.85 -4.64 4.25
C VAL A 59 0.88 -3.12 4.14
N GLU A 60 0.01 -2.44 4.90
CA GLU A 60 0.09 -1.00 5.10
C GLU A 60 0.42 -0.66 6.56
N PRO A 61 1.49 0.13 6.81
CA PRO A 61 1.79 0.59 8.16
C PRO A 61 0.85 1.73 8.55
N PHE A 62 0.24 1.61 9.73
CA PHE A 62 -0.54 2.67 10.36
C PHE A 62 0.08 3.06 11.69
N LYS A 63 0.07 4.36 11.99
CA LYS A 63 0.42 4.87 13.32
C LYS A 63 -0.86 5.13 14.09
N ILE A 64 -0.96 4.65 15.32
CA ILE A 64 -2.13 4.84 16.18
C ILE A 64 -2.12 6.28 16.74
N PRO A 65 -3.08 7.14 16.34
CA PRO A 65 -3.11 8.52 16.81
C PRO A 65 -3.93 8.69 18.12
N SER A 66 -4.69 7.68 18.53
CA SER A 66 -5.66 7.79 19.63
C SER A 66 -5.70 6.54 20.52
N GLY A 67 -5.99 6.77 21.81
CA GLY A 67 -6.01 5.72 22.85
C GLY A 67 -7.31 4.93 22.92
N SER A 68 -8.13 4.90 21.86
CA SER A 68 -9.45 4.26 21.91
C SER A 68 -9.41 2.73 22.05
N MET A 69 -8.25 2.13 21.85
CA MET A 69 -8.03 0.68 21.86
C MET A 69 -7.15 0.23 23.04
N ILE A 70 -6.96 1.09 24.06
CA ILE A 70 -6.26 0.73 25.29
C ILE A 70 -7.08 -0.35 26.04
N PRO A 71 -6.45 -1.42 26.58
CA PRO A 71 -5.00 -1.65 26.69
C PRO A 71 -4.35 -2.42 25.52
N THR A 72 -5.12 -2.78 24.48
CA THR A 72 -4.60 -3.60 23.36
C THR A 72 -3.65 -2.84 22.45
N LEU A 73 -3.91 -1.56 22.18
CA LEU A 73 -3.07 -0.69 21.35
C LEU A 73 -2.84 0.64 22.07
N LEU A 74 -1.58 1.04 22.18
CA LEU A 74 -1.17 2.29 22.82
C LEU A 74 -1.02 3.41 21.80
N VAL A 75 -1.13 4.65 22.28
CA VAL A 75 -0.91 5.83 21.44
C VAL A 75 0.55 5.86 21.01
N GLY A 76 0.79 5.99 19.71
CA GLY A 76 2.14 6.00 19.14
C GLY A 76 2.62 4.67 18.59
N ASP A 77 1.89 3.58 18.81
CA ASP A 77 2.21 2.28 18.23
C ASP A 77 2.13 2.30 16.70
N TYR A 78 2.99 1.49 16.07
CA TYR A 78 2.94 1.21 14.65
C TYR A 78 2.38 -0.18 14.44
N ILE A 79 1.26 -0.28 13.73
CA ILE A 79 0.65 -1.56 13.37
C ILE A 79 0.84 -1.82 11.88
N LEU A 80 1.03 -3.10 11.55
CA LEU A 80 1.07 -3.60 10.19
C LEU A 80 -0.27 -4.26 9.89
N VAL A 81 -1.08 -3.61 9.05
CA VAL A 81 -2.39 -4.13 8.68
C VAL A 81 -2.27 -4.90 7.37
N THR A 82 -2.62 -6.18 7.41
CA THR A 82 -2.73 -7.01 6.22
C THR A 82 -4.01 -6.65 5.48
N LYS A 83 -3.90 -6.23 4.22
CA LYS A 83 -5.07 -5.85 3.41
C LYS A 83 -5.80 -7.03 2.78
N SER A 84 -5.28 -8.25 2.99
CA SER A 84 -5.84 -9.49 2.45
C SER A 84 -7.31 -9.72 2.84
N SER A 85 -7.75 -9.22 4.00
CA SER A 85 -9.14 -9.39 4.49
C SER A 85 -10.12 -8.30 4.06
N TYR A 86 -9.67 -7.28 3.31
CA TYR A 86 -10.52 -6.14 2.90
C TYR A 86 -10.72 -5.99 1.40
N GLY A 87 -10.29 -7.02 0.67
CA GLY A 87 -10.27 -7.03 -0.78
C GLY A 87 -9.10 -6.27 -1.38
N ILE A 88 -8.68 -6.73 -2.56
CA ILE A 88 -7.68 -6.04 -3.37
C ILE A 88 -8.25 -4.66 -3.73
N ARG A 89 -7.71 -3.59 -3.16
CA ARG A 89 -8.04 -2.21 -3.54
C ARG A 89 -6.96 -1.66 -4.44
N LEU A 90 -7.37 -1.02 -5.53
CA LEU A 90 -6.42 -0.26 -6.34
C LEU A 90 -5.82 0.85 -5.48
N PRO A 91 -4.48 0.97 -5.41
CA PRO A 91 -3.79 1.95 -4.56
C PRO A 91 -4.13 3.40 -4.93
N ILE A 92 -4.66 3.63 -6.14
CA ILE A 92 -4.99 4.94 -6.71
C ILE A 92 -6.50 5.18 -6.68
N LEU A 93 -7.29 4.25 -7.22
CA LEU A 93 -8.74 4.43 -7.36
C LEU A 93 -9.54 4.16 -6.08
N ASN A 94 -8.95 3.54 -5.05
CA ASN A 94 -9.68 3.06 -3.86
C ASN A 94 -10.87 2.13 -4.18
N THR A 95 -11.01 1.66 -5.42
CA THR A 95 -12.06 0.73 -5.82
C THR A 95 -11.68 -0.67 -5.34
N LYS A 96 -12.62 -1.33 -4.64
CA LYS A 96 -12.51 -2.75 -4.26
C LYS A 96 -12.68 -3.60 -5.53
N LEU A 97 -11.67 -4.38 -5.90
CA LEU A 97 -11.71 -5.27 -7.07
C LEU A 97 -12.27 -6.65 -6.73
N VAL A 98 -11.97 -7.16 -5.53
CA VAL A 98 -12.46 -8.47 -5.06
C VAL A 98 -12.87 -8.30 -3.60
N PRO A 99 -14.10 -8.59 -3.18
CA PRO A 99 -14.43 -8.71 -1.76
C PRO A 99 -13.84 -10.02 -1.24
N THR A 100 -12.59 -9.97 -0.79
CA THR A 100 -11.94 -11.12 -0.15
C THR A 100 -11.77 -10.80 1.33
N GLY A 101 -12.31 -11.68 2.17
CA GLY A 101 -12.18 -11.65 3.61
C GLY A 101 -13.53 -11.66 4.31
N ASP A 102 -13.87 -12.81 4.90
CA ASP A 102 -14.85 -12.85 5.97
C ASP A 102 -14.19 -12.21 7.20
N VAL A 103 -14.92 -11.33 7.87
CA VAL A 103 -14.48 -10.65 9.08
C VAL A 103 -15.14 -11.38 10.24
N ASP A 104 -14.35 -11.81 11.21
CA ASP A 104 -14.85 -12.56 12.36
C ASP A 104 -15.08 -11.65 13.57
N ARG A 105 -15.90 -12.13 14.51
CA ARG A 105 -16.07 -11.46 15.80
C ARG A 105 -14.74 -11.44 16.55
N GLY A 106 -14.39 -10.29 17.11
CA GLY A 106 -13.15 -10.09 17.85
C GLY A 106 -12.00 -9.54 17.00
N ASP A 107 -12.12 -9.52 15.67
CA ASP A 107 -11.11 -8.96 14.77
C ASP A 107 -10.91 -7.46 15.00
N ILE A 108 -9.66 -7.01 14.90
CA ILE A 108 -9.33 -5.58 14.90
C ILE A 108 -9.26 -5.12 13.46
N VAL A 109 -10.19 -4.25 13.09
CA VAL A 109 -10.37 -3.81 11.72
C VAL A 109 -10.08 -2.34 11.55
N VAL A 110 -9.51 -2.01 10.41
CA VAL A 110 -9.28 -0.63 9.98
C VAL A 110 -10.26 -0.28 8.88
N PHE A 111 -11.11 0.72 9.12
CA PHE A 111 -12.10 1.17 8.15
C PHE A 111 -12.15 2.70 8.10
N ARG A 112 -12.58 3.22 6.95
CA ARG A 112 -12.80 4.66 6.80
C ARG A 112 -14.05 5.06 7.53
N TYR A 113 -13.98 6.13 8.32
CA TYR A 113 -15.15 6.63 9.03
C TYR A 113 -16.26 7.00 8.02
N PRO A 114 -17.49 6.46 8.17
CA PRO A 114 -18.53 6.62 7.15
C PRO A 114 -18.93 8.08 6.88
N ARG A 115 -18.87 8.95 7.90
CA ARG A 115 -19.20 10.38 7.76
C ARG A 115 -18.05 11.20 7.18
N ASP A 116 -16.81 10.82 7.43
CA ASP A 116 -15.61 11.47 6.91
C ASP A 116 -14.58 10.44 6.46
N LYS A 117 -14.51 10.21 5.14
CA LYS A 117 -13.63 9.22 4.52
C LYS A 117 -12.14 9.62 4.55
N THR A 118 -11.80 10.81 5.06
CA THR A 118 -10.42 11.23 5.25
C THR A 118 -9.79 10.63 6.52
N LEU A 119 -10.63 10.11 7.43
CA LEU A 119 -10.20 9.52 8.69
C LEU A 119 -10.32 7.99 8.64
N ASP A 120 -9.22 7.32 8.97
CA ASP A 120 -9.19 5.88 9.19
C ASP A 120 -9.38 5.57 10.69
N TYR A 121 -10.28 4.65 11.00
CA TYR A 121 -10.62 4.23 12.36
C TYR A 121 -10.22 2.78 12.56
N ILE A 122 -9.73 2.48 13.76
CA ILE A 122 -9.30 1.15 14.17
C ILE A 122 -10.20 0.72 15.33
N LYS A 123 -10.98 -0.34 15.13
CA LYS A 123 -11.93 -0.84 16.15
C LYS A 123 -11.97 -2.35 16.14
N ARG A 124 -12.43 -2.92 17.26
CA ARG A 124 -12.74 -4.33 17.39
C ARG A 124 -14.15 -4.63 16.88
N VAL A 125 -14.31 -5.68 16.10
CA VAL A 125 -15.59 -6.17 15.63
C VAL A 125 -16.31 -6.87 16.76
N VAL A 126 -17.48 -6.35 17.12
CA VAL A 126 -18.33 -6.91 18.18
C VAL A 126 -19.59 -7.57 17.65
N GLY A 127 -20.03 -7.20 16.45
CA GLY A 127 -21.20 -7.77 15.78
C GLY A 127 -21.01 -7.86 14.27
N LEU A 128 -21.55 -8.91 13.70
CA LEU A 128 -21.60 -9.24 12.29
C LEU A 128 -23.04 -9.11 11.75
N PRO A 129 -23.24 -9.10 10.42
CA PRO A 129 -24.57 -9.05 9.84
C PRO A 129 -25.46 -10.19 10.39
N GLY A 130 -26.61 -9.83 10.98
CA GLY A 130 -27.52 -10.77 11.62
C GLY A 130 -27.45 -10.78 13.15
N ASP A 131 -26.46 -10.14 13.75
CA ASP A 131 -26.31 -10.06 15.20
C ASP A 131 -27.21 -8.99 15.82
N ARG A 132 -27.81 -9.31 16.97
CA ARG A 132 -28.43 -8.34 17.88
C ARG A 132 -27.44 -8.05 19.01
N ILE A 133 -27.08 -6.79 19.19
CA ILE A 133 -26.19 -6.30 20.25
C ILE A 133 -27.08 -5.55 21.26
N GLU A 134 -26.94 -5.85 22.55
CA GLU A 134 -27.64 -5.22 23.67
C GLU A 134 -26.65 -4.64 24.68
#